data_AF-A0A9P0YZQ2-F1
#
_entry.id   AF-A0A9P0YZQ2-F1
#
_cell.length_a   1.000
_cell.length_b   1.000
_cell.length_c   1.000
_cell.angle_alpha   90.00
_cell.angle_beta   90.00
_cell.angle_gamma   90.00
#
_symmetry.space_group_name_H-M   'P 1'
#
loop_
_entity.id
_entity.type
_entity.pdbx_description
1 polymer ?
#
loop_
_entity_poly.entity_id
_entity_poly.type
_entity_poly.pdbx_seq_one_letter_code
_entity_poly.pdbx_strand_id
1 'polypeptide(L)'
;MSRDEKIVLDYGMPKEVENDCVYQDEGGIFITHEEFQTLQEEDIDNSIIDAFAKILNDREKSNKTTKRAFIATTQVYAMFDFACGDPNENVVDRLEKELNEAGADITTFDMIMFPIHKSGHYYIYCFYTKTNIVDVIDKRVLPDGVIFEDKYGETFKKMGDGFK
;
A
#
# COMPACT_ATOMS: atom_id res chain seq x y z
N MET A 1 11.87 -15.83 -18.80
CA MET A 1 10.66 -16.50 -18.31
C MET A 1 10.76 -17.98 -18.66
N SER A 2 10.64 -18.86 -17.67
CA SER A 2 10.62 -20.32 -17.83
C SER A 2 9.30 -20.80 -18.46
N ARG A 3 9.24 -22.07 -18.85
CA ARG A 3 7.99 -22.68 -19.35
C ARG A 3 6.89 -22.64 -18.29
N ASP A 4 7.24 -22.90 -17.03
CA ASP A 4 6.29 -22.96 -15.93
C ASP A 4 5.78 -21.56 -15.58
N GLU A 5 6.65 -20.55 -15.58
CA GLU A 5 6.27 -19.15 -15.40
C GLU A 5 5.29 -18.69 -16.50
N LYS A 6 5.49 -19.14 -17.74
CA LYS A 6 4.57 -18.85 -18.83
C LYS A 6 3.21 -19.50 -18.63
N ILE A 7 3.16 -20.76 -18.17
CA ILE A 7 1.89 -21.45 -17.88
C ILE A 7 1.10 -20.74 -16.79
N VAL A 8 1.78 -20.31 -15.72
CA VAL A 8 1.16 -19.55 -14.62
C VAL A 8 0.63 -18.21 -15.11
N LEU A 9 1.40 -17.50 -15.95
CA LEU A 9 0.97 -16.22 -16.51
C LEU A 9 -0.24 -16.39 -17.46
N ASP A 10 -0.19 -17.39 -18.34
CA ASP A 10 -1.28 -17.70 -19.27
C ASP A 10 -2.57 -18.11 -18.52
N TYR A 11 -2.44 -18.75 -17.35
CA TYR A 11 -3.58 -19.07 -16.48
C TYR A 11 -4.13 -17.84 -15.77
N GLY A 12 -3.28 -17.01 -15.15
CA GLY A 12 -3.73 -15.82 -14.43
C GLY A 12 -4.27 -14.71 -15.34
N MET A 13 -3.87 -14.71 -16.62
CA MET A 13 -4.27 -13.71 -17.62
C MET A 13 -4.89 -14.39 -18.85
N PRO A 14 -6.04 -15.07 -18.71
CA PRO A 14 -6.69 -15.74 -19.82
C PRO A 14 -7.27 -14.70 -20.79
N LYS A 15 -7.45 -15.11 -22.05
CA LYS A 15 -8.04 -14.25 -23.09
C LYS A 15 -9.54 -14.01 -22.89
N GLU A 16 -10.22 -14.95 -22.25
CA GLU A 16 -11.63 -14.86 -21.88
C GLU A 16 -11.70 -14.90 -20.36
N VAL A 17 -12.39 -13.93 -19.76
CA VAL A 17 -12.44 -13.77 -18.31
C VAL A 17 -13.64 -14.53 -17.76
N GLU A 18 -13.36 -15.54 -16.95
CA GLU A 18 -14.32 -16.06 -15.97
C GLU A 18 -13.99 -15.38 -14.64
N ASN A 19 -14.98 -14.86 -13.90
CA ASN A 19 -14.75 -14.08 -12.67
C ASN A 19 -14.44 -14.99 -11.46
N ASP A 20 -13.58 -15.97 -11.70
CA ASP A 20 -13.16 -16.99 -10.77
C ASP A 20 -11.90 -16.55 -10.02
N CYS A 21 -11.68 -17.15 -8.86
CA CYS A 21 -10.52 -16.92 -8.01
C CYS A 21 -9.22 -17.38 -8.68
N VAL A 22 -8.21 -16.50 -8.72
CA VAL A 22 -6.84 -16.82 -9.16
C VAL A 22 -5.83 -16.85 -8.02
N TYR A 23 -6.11 -16.10 -6.95
CA TYR A 23 -5.25 -16.07 -5.76
C TYR A 23 -6.12 -15.91 -4.52
N GLN A 24 -5.80 -16.70 -3.51
CA GLN A 24 -6.38 -16.57 -2.19
C GLN A 24 -5.30 -16.86 -1.15
N ASP A 25 -5.27 -16.08 -0.08
CA ASP A 25 -4.42 -16.38 1.07
C ASP A 25 -5.19 -16.53 2.39
N GLU A 26 -4.48 -17.02 3.40
CA GLU A 26 -5.00 -17.22 4.76
C GLU A 26 -5.35 -15.90 5.47
N GLY A 27 -4.87 -14.77 4.95
CA GLY A 27 -5.20 -13.42 5.43
C GLY A 27 -6.51 -12.88 4.88
N GLY A 28 -7.24 -13.65 4.06
CA GLY A 28 -8.52 -13.26 3.50
C GLY A 28 -8.41 -12.42 2.23
N ILE A 29 -7.21 -12.23 1.67
CA ILE A 29 -7.05 -11.62 0.36
C ILE A 29 -7.56 -12.63 -0.68
N PHE A 30 -8.42 -12.16 -1.56
CA PHE A 30 -9.03 -12.91 -2.63
C PHE A 30 -8.92 -12.07 -3.90
N ILE A 31 -8.36 -12.65 -4.95
CA ILE A 31 -8.17 -11.98 -6.24
C ILE A 31 -8.85 -12.81 -7.32
N THR A 32 -9.65 -12.18 -8.16
CA THR A 32 -10.27 -12.77 -9.36
C THR A 32 -9.43 -12.55 -10.61
N HIS A 33 -9.74 -13.27 -11.70
CA HIS A 33 -9.13 -12.99 -12.99
C HIS A 33 -9.36 -11.54 -13.46
N GLU A 34 -10.52 -10.96 -13.19
CA GLU A 34 -10.83 -9.56 -13.54
C GLU A 34 -9.87 -8.60 -12.83
N GLU A 35 -9.70 -8.75 -11.52
CA GLU A 35 -8.75 -7.95 -10.74
C GLU A 35 -7.30 -8.19 -11.19
N PHE A 36 -6.93 -9.44 -11.51
CA PHE A 36 -5.58 -9.78 -11.97
C PHE A 36 -5.24 -9.19 -13.34
N GLN A 37 -6.23 -9.01 -14.21
CA GLN A 37 -6.04 -8.37 -15.51
C GLN A 37 -5.65 -6.89 -15.41
N THR A 38 -6.02 -6.21 -14.32
CA THR A 38 -5.63 -4.80 -14.09
C THR A 38 -4.11 -4.59 -14.03
N LEU A 39 -3.32 -5.64 -13.84
CA LEU A 39 -1.85 -5.60 -13.99
C LEU A 39 -1.40 -5.20 -15.41
N GLN A 40 -2.27 -5.31 -16.42
CA GLN A 40 -2.03 -4.89 -17.80
C GLN A 40 -2.63 -3.51 -18.14
N GLU A 41 -3.37 -2.92 -17.21
CA GLU A 41 -4.09 -1.66 -17.37
C GLU A 41 -3.30 -0.48 -16.78
N GLU A 42 -3.80 0.75 -17.00
CA GLU A 42 -3.19 1.93 -16.38
C GLU A 42 -3.47 2.05 -14.88
N ASP A 43 -4.66 1.61 -14.48
CA ASP A 43 -5.15 1.61 -13.09
C ASP A 43 -5.18 0.17 -12.58
N ILE A 44 -4.39 -0.09 -11.54
CA ILE A 44 -4.29 -1.41 -10.91
C ILE A 44 -5.33 -1.50 -9.78
N ASP A 45 -5.98 -2.64 -9.66
CA ASP A 45 -6.94 -2.88 -8.59
C ASP A 45 -6.27 -2.90 -7.20
N ASN A 46 -6.97 -2.38 -6.19
CA ASN A 46 -6.50 -2.32 -4.81
C ASN A 46 -6.18 -3.72 -4.25
N SER A 47 -6.97 -4.75 -4.58
CA SER A 47 -6.76 -6.13 -4.14
C SER A 47 -5.38 -6.66 -4.56
N ILE A 48 -4.90 -6.24 -5.74
CA ILE A 48 -3.55 -6.58 -6.23
C ILE A 48 -2.48 -5.89 -5.38
N ILE A 49 -2.64 -4.60 -5.08
CA ILE A 49 -1.70 -3.85 -4.25
C ILE A 49 -1.64 -4.44 -2.83
N ASP A 50 -2.78 -4.82 -2.26
CA ASP A 50 -2.89 -5.41 -0.92
C ASP A 50 -2.20 -6.78 -0.86
N ALA A 51 -2.39 -7.63 -1.88
CA ALA A 51 -1.66 -8.89 -1.99
C ALA A 51 -0.14 -8.68 -2.06
N PHE A 52 0.30 -7.70 -2.86
CA PHE A 52 1.72 -7.36 -2.95
C PHE A 52 2.27 -6.84 -1.62
N ALA A 53 1.54 -6.00 -0.90
CA ALA A 53 1.93 -5.50 0.42
C ALA A 53 2.15 -6.66 1.40
N LYS A 54 1.23 -7.63 1.43
CA LYS A 54 1.38 -8.85 2.25
C LYS A 54 2.61 -9.68 1.85
N ILE A 55 2.79 -9.97 0.56
CA ILE A 55 3.94 -10.72 0.06
C ILE A 55 5.26 -10.02 0.45
N LEU A 56 5.31 -8.70 0.35
CA LEU A 56 6.48 -7.90 0.73
C LEU A 56 6.73 -7.95 2.25
N ASN A 57 5.68 -7.83 3.07
CA ASN A 57 5.79 -7.98 4.52
C ASN A 57 6.27 -9.38 4.94
N ASP A 58 5.76 -10.42 4.31
CA ASP A 58 6.19 -11.80 4.57
C ASP A 58 7.66 -12.02 4.22
N ARG A 59 8.13 -11.43 3.11
CA ARG A 59 9.55 -11.42 2.76
C ARG A 59 10.38 -10.66 3.79
N GLU A 60 9.87 -9.56 4.33
CA GLU A 60 10.59 -8.73 5.30
C GLU A 60 10.82 -9.43 6.64
N LYS A 61 10.01 -10.44 7.00
CA LYS A 61 10.27 -11.30 8.17
C LYS A 61 11.67 -11.91 8.14
N SER A 62 12.17 -12.24 6.95
CA SER A 62 13.51 -12.81 6.74
C SER A 62 14.63 -11.76 6.62
N ASN A 63 14.29 -10.49 6.40
CA ASN A 63 15.27 -9.42 6.21
C ASN A 63 15.92 -9.03 7.54
N LYS A 64 17.25 -8.95 7.59
CA LYS A 64 18.04 -8.66 8.80
C LYS A 64 18.65 -7.25 8.84
N THR A 65 18.50 -6.48 7.78
CA THR A 65 19.26 -5.23 7.58
C THR A 65 18.41 -4.00 7.80
N THR A 66 17.49 -3.74 6.87
CA THR A 66 16.47 -2.71 6.96
C THR A 66 15.14 -3.39 7.17
N LYS A 67 14.34 -2.92 8.12
CA LYS A 67 12.99 -3.41 8.38
C LYS A 67 11.97 -2.44 7.80
N ARG A 68 11.14 -2.92 6.87
CA ARG A 68 10.10 -2.14 6.19
C ARG A 68 8.72 -2.72 6.46
N ALA A 69 7.74 -1.86 6.66
CA ALA A 69 6.34 -2.24 6.66
C ALA A 69 5.65 -1.72 5.40
N PHE A 70 4.85 -2.55 4.76
CA PHE A 70 4.05 -2.22 3.59
C PHE A 70 2.57 -2.28 4.00
N ILE A 71 1.90 -1.15 4.02
CA ILE A 71 0.51 -1.05 4.44
C ILE A 71 -0.42 -1.36 3.26
N ALA A 72 -1.52 -2.06 3.50
CA ALA A 72 -2.54 -2.32 2.48
C ALA A 72 -3.33 -1.02 2.16
N THR A 73 -3.77 -0.85 0.92
CA THR A 73 -4.62 0.27 0.48
C THR A 73 -5.93 0.33 1.26
N THR A 74 -6.52 -0.81 1.59
CA THR A 74 -7.73 -0.91 2.44
C THR A 74 -7.50 -0.35 3.84
N GLN A 75 -6.35 -0.62 4.44
CA GLN A 75 -5.95 -0.05 5.74
C GLN A 75 -5.71 1.45 5.62
N VAL A 76 -5.09 1.90 4.54
CA VAL A 76 -4.91 3.34 4.24
C VAL A 76 -6.26 4.04 4.19
N TYR A 77 -7.22 3.53 3.42
CA TYR A 77 -8.58 4.09 3.35
C TYR A 77 -9.24 4.14 4.72
N ALA A 78 -9.20 3.05 5.49
CA ALA A 78 -9.74 3.04 6.84
C ALA A 78 -9.06 4.11 7.72
N MET A 79 -7.74 4.21 7.70
CA MET A 79 -7.02 5.22 8.47
C MET A 79 -7.41 6.66 8.08
N PHE A 80 -7.58 6.95 6.79
CA PHE A 80 -7.94 8.29 6.32
C PHE A 80 -9.42 8.62 6.50
N ASP A 81 -10.33 7.67 6.28
CA ASP A 81 -11.77 7.87 6.46
C ASP A 81 -12.13 8.02 7.95
N PHE A 82 -11.51 7.24 8.84
CA PHE A 82 -11.73 7.33 10.29
C PHE A 82 -11.03 8.55 10.92
N ALA A 83 -9.81 8.90 10.49
CA ALA A 83 -9.15 10.14 10.95
C ALA A 83 -9.88 11.42 10.48
N CYS A 84 -10.76 11.32 9.48
CA CYS A 84 -11.66 12.41 9.12
C CYS A 84 -12.95 12.46 9.98
N GLY A 85 -13.24 11.41 10.75
CA GLY A 85 -14.44 11.28 11.59
C GLY A 85 -14.23 11.64 13.07
N ASP A 86 -13.05 11.36 13.64
CA ASP A 86 -12.67 11.76 15.01
C ASP A 86 -11.45 12.68 14.98
N PRO A 87 -11.59 13.98 15.32
CA PRO A 87 -10.48 14.93 15.33
C PRO A 87 -9.40 14.63 16.39
N ASN A 88 -9.59 13.62 17.26
CA ASN A 88 -8.62 13.23 18.29
C ASN A 88 -7.83 11.96 17.97
N GLU A 89 -8.20 11.16 16.96
CA GLU A 89 -7.46 9.95 16.57
C GLU A 89 -6.66 10.25 15.30
N ASN A 90 -5.34 10.34 15.44
CA ASN A 90 -4.47 10.58 14.29
C ASN A 90 -4.16 9.26 13.57
N VAL A 91 -3.69 9.33 12.32
CA VAL A 91 -3.37 8.16 11.49
C VAL A 91 -2.31 7.25 12.15
N VAL A 92 -1.46 7.80 13.02
CA VAL A 92 -0.37 7.09 13.69
C VAL A 92 -0.89 6.25 14.85
N ASP A 93 -1.78 6.78 15.69
CA ASP A 93 -2.38 6.03 16.80
C ASP A 93 -3.10 4.78 16.27
N ARG A 94 -3.79 4.93 15.13
CA ARG A 94 -4.47 3.81 14.47
C ARG A 94 -3.48 2.80 13.90
N LEU A 95 -2.42 3.26 13.24
CA LEU A 95 -1.36 2.41 12.72
C LEU A 95 -0.64 1.66 13.83
N GLU A 96 -0.30 2.34 14.93
CA GLU A 96 0.31 1.72 16.11
C GLU A 96 -0.60 0.65 16.70
N LYS A 97 -1.90 0.92 16.80
CA LYS A 97 -2.87 -0.09 17.24
C LYS A 97 -2.87 -1.32 16.33
N GLU A 98 -2.95 -1.15 15.02
CA GLU A 98 -2.97 -2.26 14.07
C GLU A 98 -1.66 -3.06 14.10
N LEU A 99 -0.51 -2.39 14.19
CA LEU A 99 0.78 -3.03 14.32
C LEU A 99 0.89 -3.79 15.65
N ASN A 100 0.45 -3.19 16.76
CA ASN A 100 0.49 -3.80 18.08
C ASN A 100 -0.43 -5.03 18.16
N GLU A 101 -1.62 -4.99 17.55
CA GLU A 101 -2.52 -6.14 17.42
C GLU A 101 -1.88 -7.27 16.59
N ALA A 102 -1.04 -6.91 15.62
CA ALA A 102 -0.22 -7.87 14.86
C ALA A 102 1.08 -8.28 15.59
N GLY A 103 1.32 -7.80 16.82
CA GLY A 103 2.50 -8.12 17.63
C GLY A 103 3.77 -7.41 17.18
N ALA A 104 3.66 -6.30 16.46
CA ALA A 104 4.76 -5.48 15.98
C ALA A 104 4.71 -4.06 16.58
N ASP A 105 5.88 -3.51 16.90
CA ASP A 105 6.01 -2.11 17.34
C ASP A 105 6.47 -1.26 16.15
N ILE A 106 5.84 -0.10 15.96
CA ILE A 106 6.14 0.83 14.88
C ILE A 106 7.62 1.23 14.81
N THR A 107 8.29 1.32 15.97
CA THR A 107 9.71 1.70 16.10
C THR A 107 10.66 0.60 15.62
N THR A 108 10.17 -0.62 15.40
CA THR A 108 10.97 -1.74 14.90
C THR A 108 11.23 -1.66 13.38
N PHE A 109 10.44 -0.85 12.68
CA PHE A 109 10.62 -0.60 11.26
C PHE A 109 11.50 0.63 11.07
N ASP A 110 12.40 0.60 10.11
CA ASP A 110 13.15 1.77 9.63
C ASP A 110 12.28 2.65 8.72
N MET A 111 11.33 2.03 8.01
CA MET A 111 10.47 2.69 7.05
C MET A 111 9.09 2.04 6.98
N ILE A 112 8.05 2.86 6.83
CA ILE A 112 6.68 2.41 6.61
C ILE A 112 6.18 3.01 5.30
N MET A 113 5.65 2.17 4.42
CA MET A 113 5.18 2.55 3.09
C MET A 113 3.66 2.47 3.01
N PHE A 114 3.04 3.55 2.55
CA PHE A 114 1.59 3.69 2.42
C PHE A 114 1.24 3.91 0.94
N PRO A 115 0.63 2.94 0.26
CA PRO A 115 0.10 3.14 -1.08
C PRO A 115 -1.14 4.02 -0.98
N ILE A 116 -1.08 5.20 -1.58
CA ILE A 116 -2.20 6.14 -1.65
C ILE A 116 -2.79 6.10 -3.04
N HIS A 117 -4.10 5.86 -3.12
CA HIS A 117 -4.86 5.99 -4.34
C HIS A 117 -5.75 7.23 -4.26
N LYS A 118 -5.45 8.23 -5.09
CA LYS A 118 -6.21 9.49 -5.15
C LYS A 118 -6.34 9.94 -6.59
N SER A 119 -7.59 10.19 -7.01
CA SER A 119 -7.92 10.72 -8.34
C SER A 119 -7.38 9.87 -9.51
N GLY A 120 -7.56 8.55 -9.46
CA GLY A 120 -7.13 7.63 -10.54
C GLY A 120 -5.61 7.57 -10.69
N HIS A 121 -4.91 7.55 -9.55
CA HIS A 121 -3.46 7.51 -9.52
C HIS A 121 -2.93 6.99 -8.19
N TYR A 122 -1.95 6.09 -8.28
CA TYR A 122 -1.20 5.60 -7.12
C TYR A 122 0.13 6.32 -6.96
N TYR A 123 0.41 6.70 -5.72
CA TYR A 123 1.72 7.12 -5.25
C TYR A 123 1.97 6.53 -3.86
N ILE A 124 3.21 6.53 -3.39
CA ILE A 124 3.59 5.92 -2.12
C ILE A 124 4.10 7.00 -1.18
N TYR A 125 3.53 7.10 0.02
CA TYR A 125 4.20 7.79 1.13
C TYR A 125 5.19 6.85 1.79
N CYS A 126 6.38 7.35 2.07
CA CYS A 126 7.39 6.67 2.85
C CYS A 126 7.63 7.45 4.14
N PHE A 127 7.32 6.85 5.28
CA PHE A 127 7.67 7.40 6.58
C PHE A 127 8.94 6.73 7.10
N TYR A 128 9.98 7.53 7.32
CA TYR A 128 11.25 7.11 7.90
C TYR A 128 11.20 7.31 9.42
N THR A 129 11.01 6.23 10.16
CA THR A 129 10.71 6.25 11.60
C THR A 129 11.84 6.84 12.46
N LYS A 130 13.10 6.64 12.05
CA LYS A 130 14.27 7.12 12.80
C LYS A 130 14.48 8.63 12.71
N THR A 131 14.07 9.23 11.60
CA THR A 131 14.30 10.65 11.31
C THR A 131 13.03 11.47 11.35
N ASN A 132 11.86 10.82 11.50
CA ASN A 132 10.53 11.43 11.36
C ASN A 132 10.39 12.22 10.04
N ILE A 133 10.94 11.67 8.96
CA ILE A 133 10.85 12.27 7.63
C ILE A 133 9.75 11.54 6.85
N VAL A 134 8.90 12.29 6.17
CA VAL A 134 7.95 11.77 5.19
C VAL A 134 8.46 12.14 3.80
N ASP A 135 8.47 11.17 2.90
CA ASP A 135 8.81 11.32 1.49
C ASP A 135 7.71 10.74 0.59
N VAL A 136 7.72 11.09 -0.69
CA VAL A 136 6.74 10.63 -1.68
C VAL A 136 7.44 10.02 -2.89
N ILE A 137 7.07 8.79 -3.20
CA ILE A 137 7.43 8.15 -4.47
C ILE A 137 6.23 8.23 -5.39
N ASP A 138 6.35 9.03 -6.45
CA ASP A 138 5.33 9.19 -7.48
C ASP A 138 5.97 9.07 -8.87
N LYS A 139 5.39 8.24 -9.75
CA LYS A 139 5.84 8.08 -11.15
C LYS A 139 5.44 9.26 -12.04
N ARG A 140 4.39 10.02 -11.69
CA ARG A 140 3.90 11.15 -12.48
C ARG A 140 4.67 12.41 -12.08
N VAL A 141 5.27 13.06 -13.08
CA VAL A 141 5.82 14.41 -12.91
C VAL A 141 4.68 15.36 -12.54
N LEU A 142 4.95 16.27 -11.60
CA LEU A 142 3.99 17.33 -11.28
C LEU A 142 3.70 18.18 -12.51
N PRO A 143 2.43 18.42 -12.87
CA PRO A 143 2.10 19.36 -13.95
C PRO A 143 2.62 20.77 -13.65
N ASP A 144 2.91 21.54 -14.70
CA ASP A 144 3.36 22.92 -14.57
C ASP A 144 2.38 23.74 -13.71
N GLY A 145 2.91 24.41 -12.67
CA GLY A 145 2.14 25.25 -11.76
C GLY A 145 1.47 24.50 -10.59
N VAL A 146 1.51 23.16 -10.55
CA VAL A 146 1.09 22.38 -9.36
C VAL A 146 2.28 22.25 -8.42
N ILE A 147 2.19 22.83 -7.22
CA ILE A 147 3.21 22.66 -6.19
C ILE A 147 2.96 21.40 -5.35
N PHE A 148 4.03 20.89 -4.72
CA PHE A 148 3.99 19.67 -3.91
C PHE A 148 2.90 19.74 -2.84
N GLU A 149 2.79 20.87 -2.16
CA GLU A 149 1.83 21.10 -1.09
C GLU A 149 0.37 21.01 -1.56
N ASP A 150 0.08 21.41 -2.79
CA ASP A 150 -1.29 21.36 -3.32
C ASP A 150 -1.71 19.92 -3.66
N LYS A 151 -0.77 19.10 -4.16
CA LYS A 151 -1.06 17.71 -4.52
C LYS A 151 -1.01 16.77 -3.31
N TYR A 152 -0.01 16.95 -2.45
CA TYR A 152 0.34 16.02 -1.37
C TYR A 152 0.12 16.62 0.02
N GLY A 153 0.07 17.94 0.18
CA GLY A 153 0.21 18.61 1.47
C GLY A 153 -0.88 18.31 2.50
N GLU A 154 -2.12 18.06 2.08
CA GLU A 154 -3.19 17.68 3.02
C GLU A 154 -2.95 16.30 3.63
N THR A 155 -2.65 15.30 2.78
CA THR A 155 -2.35 13.94 3.21
C THR A 155 -1.01 13.90 3.97
N PHE A 156 -0.03 14.69 3.54
CA PHE A 156 1.27 14.85 4.19
C PHE A 156 1.16 15.47 5.59
N LYS A 157 0.31 16.49 5.78
CA LYS A 157 0.05 17.09 7.12
C LYS A 157 -0.62 16.09 8.05
N LYS A 158 -1.65 15.38 7.57
CA LYS A 158 -2.36 14.36 8.37
C LYS A 158 -1.43 13.23 8.83
N MET A 159 -0.49 12.83 7.96
CA MET A 159 0.53 11.83 8.30
C MET A 159 1.61 12.41 9.22
N GLY A 160 2.21 13.54 8.84
CA GLY A 160 3.36 14.13 9.52
C GLY A 160 3.05 14.76 10.89
N ASP A 161 1.82 15.20 11.15
CA ASP A 161 1.42 15.70 12.47
C ASP A 161 1.13 14.58 13.47
N GLY A 162 0.85 13.35 13.01
CA GLY A 162 0.71 12.19 13.90
C GLY A 162 2.05 11.57 14.36
N PHE A 163 3.15 11.86 13.66
CA PHE A 163 4.49 11.32 13.95
C PHE A 163 5.41 12.30 14.70
N LYS A 164 4.88 13.42 15.22
CA LYS A 164 5.63 14.46 15.95
C LYS A 164 5.57 14.31 17.46
#